data_AF-A0A3P7LGB3-F1
#
_entry.id   AF-A0A3P7LGB3-F1
#
_cell.length_a   1.000
_cell.length_b   1.000
_cell.length_c   1.000
_cell.angle_alpha   90.00
_cell.angle_beta   90.00
_cell.angle_gamma   90.00
#
_symmetry.space_group_name_H-M   'P 1'
#
loop_
_entity.id
_entity.type
_entity.pdbx_description
1 polymer ?
#
loop_
_entity_poly.entity_id
_entity_poly.type
_entity_poly.pdbx_seq_one_letter_code
_entity_poly.pdbx_strand_id
1 'polypeptide(L)'
;MGLNRAAATIDDWIFSYDKIPDPILVSCGVDDSLNMTEEQCRTDIIPSLRVFEGHDNMTEEVDLAMMYWGNRSQAITFSKFVKQYALSFYWSALTLVTLGEQPSPNNTFQNLFEICDTLLGLVLFAVIVGDVGNMVTTMNMKRSDFEEVLDGCKSYMIYRKVHRILQRKTIEYFSYTWAHGGGQVDEEHEEPYELEYDGQITSSLQEIEEFLPQRLYANVRSVGYSDLYVLSKDDLWTALREYPEAKYSLMEKGKNILAKDNMLEEVADEQDIEQDAPIEEQLESAARIIREIEAQLDEAEKNFKDSTSRTKHNLFKLEQEMDAELRWIKAETHMAGRPRAASHR
;
A
#
# COMPACT_ATOMS: atom_id res chain seq x y z
N MET A 1 -1.02 -3.52 -77.42
CA MET A 1 -0.84 -2.23 -76.73
C MET A 1 0.11 -2.47 -75.56
N GLY A 2 1.34 -1.96 -75.68
CA GLY A 2 2.41 -2.23 -74.73
C GLY A 2 2.16 -1.58 -73.37
N LEU A 3 2.30 -2.39 -72.31
CA LEU A 3 2.31 -1.96 -70.92
C LEU A 3 3.60 -1.18 -70.64
N ASN A 4 3.52 0.14 -70.64
CA ASN A 4 4.60 1.00 -70.16
C ASN A 4 4.45 1.13 -68.63
N ARG A 5 5.14 0.27 -67.87
CA ARG A 5 5.10 0.18 -66.39
C ARG A 5 5.83 1.34 -65.66
N ALA A 6 6.05 2.48 -66.30
CA ALA A 6 7.05 3.46 -65.84
C ALA A 6 6.52 4.84 -65.42
N ALA A 7 5.22 5.08 -65.31
CA ALA A 7 4.75 6.40 -64.87
C ALA A 7 3.41 6.31 -64.13
N ALA A 8 3.46 6.27 -62.80
CA ALA A 8 2.42 6.94 -62.03
C ALA A 8 2.74 8.44 -62.12
N THR A 9 1.81 9.23 -62.66
CA THR A 9 1.97 10.69 -62.79
C THR A 9 1.58 11.38 -61.49
N ILE A 10 2.12 12.58 -61.23
CA ILE A 10 1.85 13.33 -59.99
C ILE A 10 0.36 13.63 -59.83
N ASP A 11 -0.38 13.70 -60.94
CA ASP A 11 -1.81 13.94 -61.02
C ASP A 11 -2.67 12.71 -60.63
N ASP A 12 -2.08 11.51 -60.55
CA ASP A 12 -2.77 10.32 -60.00
C ASP A 12 -2.89 10.40 -58.47
N TRP A 13 -2.17 11.34 -57.85
CA TRP A 13 -2.19 11.61 -56.43
C TRP A 13 -2.93 12.93 -56.21
N ILE A 14 -4.22 12.85 -55.92
CA ILE A 14 -5.11 14.01 -55.70
C ILE A 14 -4.65 14.93 -54.56
N PHE A 15 -3.65 14.51 -53.78
CA PHE A 15 -3.01 15.26 -52.71
C PHE A 15 -1.59 15.67 -53.14
N SER A 16 -1.56 16.76 -53.90
CA SER A 16 -0.38 17.60 -54.14
C SER A 16 0.21 18.12 -52.81
N TYR A 17 1.39 18.74 -52.88
CA TYR A 17 2.11 19.40 -51.78
C TYR A 17 1.26 20.40 -50.95
N ASP A 18 0.02 20.65 -51.33
CA ASP A 18 -0.96 21.51 -50.67
C ASP A 18 -1.36 21.04 -49.26
N LYS A 19 -1.23 19.74 -48.94
CA LYS A 19 -1.42 19.25 -47.55
C LYS A 19 -0.25 19.58 -46.61
N ILE A 20 0.94 19.80 -47.16
CA ILE A 20 2.14 20.20 -46.41
C ILE A 20 2.68 21.47 -47.07
N PRO A 21 1.93 22.59 -46.97
CA PRO A 21 2.36 23.85 -47.56
C PRO A 21 3.62 24.34 -46.85
N ASP A 22 4.44 25.09 -47.57
CA ASP A 22 5.55 25.79 -46.94
C ASP A 22 5.00 26.76 -45.89
N PRO A 23 5.48 26.72 -44.64
CA PRO A 23 5.00 27.62 -43.60
C PRO A 23 5.35 29.05 -44.00
N ILE A 24 4.32 29.89 -43.99
CA ILE A 24 4.44 31.31 -44.25
C ILE A 24 4.65 31.98 -42.89
N LEU A 25 5.85 32.49 -42.67
CA LEU A 25 6.17 33.23 -41.46
C LEU A 25 6.14 34.72 -41.77
N VAL A 26 5.67 35.49 -40.81
CA VAL A 26 5.70 36.95 -40.87
C VAL A 26 7.15 37.38 -40.63
N SER A 27 7.74 38.15 -41.55
CA SER A 27 9.14 38.60 -41.48
C SER A 27 9.34 39.81 -40.57
N CYS A 28 8.44 40.03 -39.63
CA CYS A 28 8.44 41.16 -38.70
C CYS A 28 9.20 40.80 -37.43
N GLY A 29 10.47 41.20 -37.38
CA GLY A 29 11.25 41.42 -36.15
C GLY A 29 11.44 40.23 -35.21
N VAL A 30 12.57 39.52 -35.36
CA VAL A 30 13.41 39.10 -34.21
C VAL A 30 14.91 39.19 -34.54
N ASP A 31 15.35 39.21 -35.81
CA ASP A 31 16.76 39.40 -36.17
C ASP A 31 16.96 40.47 -37.25
N ASP A 32 17.97 41.33 -37.04
CA ASP A 32 18.46 42.46 -37.88
C ASP A 32 18.84 42.11 -39.34
N SER A 33 18.57 40.89 -39.81
CA SER A 33 18.98 40.40 -41.14
C SER A 33 17.91 40.57 -42.23
N LEU A 34 16.68 40.96 -41.86
CA LEU A 34 15.57 41.23 -42.78
C LEU A 34 15.09 42.66 -42.54
N ASN A 35 15.44 43.57 -43.46
CA ASN A 35 15.12 45.00 -43.43
C ASN A 35 13.59 45.28 -43.38
N MET A 36 12.95 45.08 -42.23
CA MET A 36 11.54 45.43 -42.02
C MET A 36 11.34 46.04 -40.63
N THR A 37 10.83 47.27 -40.57
CA THR A 37 10.67 48.03 -39.32
C THR A 37 9.37 47.69 -38.59
N GLU A 38 9.32 47.88 -37.27
CA GLU A 38 8.13 47.65 -36.42
C GLU A 38 6.87 48.39 -36.94
N GLU A 39 7.05 49.55 -37.57
CA GLU A 39 5.96 50.32 -38.19
C GLU A 39 5.37 49.67 -39.45
N GLN A 40 6.15 48.88 -40.19
CA GLN A 40 5.69 48.19 -41.39
C GLN A 40 4.78 47.00 -41.07
N CYS A 41 4.70 46.58 -39.81
CA CYS A 41 3.98 45.40 -39.36
C CYS A 41 2.76 45.71 -38.46
N ARG A 42 2.42 47.00 -38.31
CA ARG A 42 1.26 47.42 -37.54
C ARG A 42 -0.05 47.00 -38.20
N THR A 43 -0.80 46.16 -37.50
CA THR A 43 -2.16 45.75 -37.86
C THR A 43 -3.18 46.89 -37.80
N ASP A 44 -2.83 48.00 -37.15
CA ASP A 44 -3.69 49.16 -36.90
C ASP A 44 -3.97 50.00 -38.16
N ILE A 45 -3.20 49.80 -39.23
CA ILE A 45 -3.28 50.53 -40.51
C ILE A 45 -4.22 49.82 -41.50
N ILE A 46 -4.59 48.57 -41.24
CA ILE A 46 -5.61 47.89 -42.03
C ILE A 46 -6.95 48.53 -41.62
N PRO A 47 -7.68 49.22 -42.52
CA PRO A 47 -9.01 49.74 -42.18
C PRO A 47 -9.80 48.55 -41.67
N SER A 48 -10.29 48.65 -40.43
CA SER A 48 -10.83 47.57 -39.62
C SER A 48 -11.30 46.41 -40.48
N LEU A 49 -10.50 45.34 -40.55
CA LEU A 49 -11.01 43.99 -40.73
C LEU A 49 -12.08 43.85 -39.64
N ARG A 50 -13.32 44.23 -39.96
CA ARG A 50 -14.48 43.93 -39.13
C ARG A 50 -14.73 42.45 -39.37
N VAL A 51 -13.82 41.62 -38.85
CA VAL A 51 -13.72 40.18 -39.17
C VAL A 51 -15.04 39.46 -38.92
N PHE A 52 -16.00 40.03 -38.20
CA PHE A 52 -17.29 39.39 -37.94
C PHE A 52 -18.48 40.35 -37.81
N GLU A 53 -18.61 41.40 -38.64
CA GLU A 53 -19.81 42.28 -38.61
C GLU A 53 -20.70 42.24 -39.87
N GLY A 54 -20.37 41.43 -40.88
CA GLY A 54 -21.26 41.20 -42.02
C GLY A 54 -20.74 40.08 -42.92
N HIS A 55 -21.54 39.03 -43.09
CA HIS A 55 -21.16 37.80 -43.78
C HIS A 55 -21.26 37.90 -45.32
N ASP A 56 -21.25 39.11 -45.87
CA ASP A 56 -21.69 39.32 -47.25
C ASP A 56 -20.54 39.20 -48.27
N ASN A 57 -19.27 39.44 -47.89
CA ASN A 57 -18.12 39.45 -48.82
C ASN A 57 -16.79 38.89 -48.25
N MET A 58 -16.82 37.68 -47.66
CA MET A 58 -15.65 37.05 -47.03
C MET A 58 -14.44 36.85 -47.96
N THR A 59 -14.66 36.64 -49.26
CA THR A 59 -13.56 36.44 -50.23
C THR A 59 -12.74 37.71 -50.49
N GLU A 60 -13.40 38.86 -50.57
CA GLU A 60 -12.74 40.14 -50.85
C GLU A 60 -11.89 40.62 -49.67
N GLU A 61 -12.35 40.36 -48.44
CA GLU A 61 -11.61 40.67 -47.22
C GLU A 61 -10.37 39.78 -47.04
N VAL A 62 -10.49 38.49 -47.38
CA VAL A 62 -9.36 37.55 -47.38
C VAL A 62 -8.32 37.97 -48.41
N ASP A 63 -8.75 38.34 -49.62
CA ASP A 63 -7.84 38.82 -50.67
C ASP A 63 -7.11 40.10 -50.24
N LEU A 64 -7.81 41.06 -49.61
CA LEU A 64 -7.22 42.29 -49.08
C LEU A 64 -6.17 41.99 -47.99
N ALA A 65 -6.49 41.06 -47.09
CA ALA A 65 -5.57 40.62 -46.04
C ALA A 65 -4.34 39.90 -46.64
N MET A 66 -4.53 39.01 -47.62
CA MET A 66 -3.45 38.32 -48.33
C MET A 66 -2.55 39.31 -49.10
N MET A 67 -3.12 40.35 -49.72
CA MET A 67 -2.36 41.43 -50.36
C MET A 67 -1.55 42.25 -49.35
N TYR A 68 -2.13 42.58 -48.20
CA TYR A 68 -1.43 43.30 -47.14
C TYR A 68 -0.23 42.51 -46.61
N TRP A 69 -0.39 41.21 -46.38
CA TRP A 69 0.66 40.34 -45.85
C TRP A 69 1.65 39.84 -46.90
N GLY A 70 1.32 39.88 -48.19
CA GLY A 70 2.13 39.28 -49.26
C GLY A 70 3.59 39.77 -49.34
N ASN A 71 3.85 41.04 -49.05
CA ASN A 71 5.22 41.60 -49.02
C ASN A 71 5.87 41.59 -47.62
N ARG A 72 5.16 41.07 -46.60
CA ARG A 72 5.54 41.07 -45.18
C ARG A 72 5.68 39.66 -44.62
N SER A 73 5.49 38.68 -45.47
CA SER A 73 5.57 37.27 -45.14
C SER A 73 6.58 36.60 -46.03
N GLN A 74 7.44 35.78 -45.45
CA GLN A 74 8.38 34.96 -46.17
C GLN A 74 8.01 33.49 -45.96
N ALA A 75 7.85 32.77 -47.06
CA ALA A 75 7.67 31.32 -47.01
C ALA A 75 9.03 30.65 -46.79
N ILE A 76 9.14 29.82 -45.75
CA ILE A 76 10.28 28.92 -45.60
C ILE A 76 10.05 27.74 -46.52
N THR A 77 10.79 27.71 -47.62
CA THR A 77 10.66 26.61 -48.59
C THR A 77 11.35 25.36 -48.09
N PHE A 78 10.60 24.28 -47.93
CA PHE A 78 11.17 22.96 -47.70
C PHE A 78 11.57 22.31 -49.03
N SER A 79 12.69 21.58 -49.01
CA SER A 79 13.10 20.79 -50.18
C SER A 79 12.01 19.79 -50.56
N LYS A 80 11.86 19.56 -51.87
CA LYS A 80 10.91 18.59 -52.43
C LYS A 80 11.02 17.21 -51.77
N PHE A 81 12.25 16.79 -51.44
CA PHE A 81 12.52 15.53 -50.74
C PHE A 81 11.86 15.47 -49.36
N VAL A 82 12.00 16.53 -48.55
CA VAL A 82 11.43 16.60 -47.19
C VAL A 82 9.92 16.50 -47.25
N LYS A 83 9.29 17.19 -48.19
CA LYS A 83 7.84 17.15 -48.37
C LYS A 83 7.34 15.75 -48.76
N GLN A 84 8.03 15.07 -49.67
CA GLN A 84 7.69 13.70 -50.08
C GLN A 84 7.87 12.70 -48.91
N TYR A 85 8.94 12.83 -48.14
CA TYR A 85 9.18 12.00 -46.96
C TYR A 85 8.14 12.24 -45.86
N ALA A 86 7.82 13.50 -45.56
CA ALA A 86 6.82 13.87 -44.57
C ALA A 86 5.43 13.34 -44.94
N LEU A 87 5.05 13.39 -46.21
CA LEU A 87 3.80 12.81 -46.70
C LEU A 87 3.79 11.29 -46.54
N SER A 88 4.91 10.62 -46.84
CA SER A 88 5.05 9.17 -46.68
C SER A 88 4.97 8.74 -45.21
N PHE A 89 5.60 9.50 -44.30
CA PHE A 89 5.51 9.29 -42.86
C PHE A 89 4.10 9.51 -42.33
N TYR A 90 3.43 10.57 -42.79
CA TYR A 90 2.04 10.85 -42.42
C TYR A 90 1.10 9.71 -42.81
N TRP A 91 1.21 9.18 -44.04
CA TRP A 91 0.41 8.03 -44.47
C TRP A 91 0.73 6.77 -43.67
N SER A 92 2.01 6.48 -43.44
CA SER A 92 2.40 5.33 -42.59
C SER A 92 1.90 5.47 -41.15
N ALA A 93 1.87 6.67 -40.58
CA ALA A 93 1.31 6.91 -39.26
C ALA A 93 -0.21 6.70 -39.25
N LEU A 94 -0.93 7.14 -40.29
CA LEU A 94 -2.37 6.94 -40.39
C LEU A 94 -2.76 5.47 -40.57
N THR A 95 -2.00 4.69 -41.34
CA THR A 95 -2.23 3.25 -41.50
C THR A 95 -1.92 2.51 -40.19
N LEU A 96 -0.87 2.92 -39.47
CA LEU A 96 -0.53 2.40 -38.14
C LEU A 96 -1.61 2.68 -37.09
N VAL A 97 -2.18 3.90 -37.07
CA VAL A 97 -3.25 4.28 -36.11
C VAL A 97 -4.65 3.87 -36.62
N THR A 98 -4.73 3.21 -37.77
CA THR A 98 -5.98 2.68 -38.37
C THR A 98 -7.02 3.75 -38.71
N LEU A 99 -6.59 5.00 -38.87
CA LEU A 99 -7.49 6.12 -39.22
C LEU A 99 -7.95 6.06 -40.68
N GLY A 100 -7.14 5.47 -41.58
CA GLY A 100 -7.60 5.06 -42.92
C GLY A 100 -7.99 6.17 -43.90
N GLU A 101 -7.61 7.44 -43.65
CA GLU A 101 -7.90 8.60 -44.52
C GLU A 101 -7.01 8.63 -45.81
N GLN A 102 -6.78 7.45 -46.40
CA GLN A 102 -5.94 7.22 -47.58
C GLN A 102 -6.81 7.25 -48.86
N PRO A 103 -6.35 7.85 -49.97
CA PRO A 103 -7.05 7.75 -51.25
C PRO A 103 -7.10 6.29 -51.73
N SER A 104 -8.22 5.92 -52.36
CA SER A 104 -8.42 4.56 -52.89
C SER A 104 -7.36 4.19 -53.94
N PRO A 105 -6.71 3.01 -53.84
CA PRO A 105 -5.64 2.66 -54.76
C PRO A 105 -6.17 2.31 -56.15
N ASN A 106 -5.58 2.89 -57.20
CA ASN A 106 -6.05 2.68 -58.57
C ASN A 106 -5.41 1.43 -59.23
N ASN A 107 -4.24 0.98 -58.74
CA ASN A 107 -3.52 -0.18 -59.27
C ASN A 107 -3.61 -1.41 -58.37
N THR A 108 -3.59 -2.61 -58.97
CA THR A 108 -3.62 -3.89 -58.23
C THR A 108 -2.45 -4.04 -57.25
N PHE A 109 -1.24 -3.57 -57.61
CA PHE A 109 -0.08 -3.63 -56.72
C PHE A 109 -0.22 -2.68 -55.52
N GLN A 110 -0.75 -1.47 -55.74
CA GLN A 110 -1.00 -0.51 -54.67
C GLN A 110 -2.08 -1.05 -53.70
N ASN A 111 -3.13 -1.68 -54.24
CA ASN A 111 -4.16 -2.36 -53.44
C ASN A 111 -3.58 -3.48 -52.56
N LEU A 112 -2.69 -4.32 -53.11
CA LEU A 112 -2.05 -5.38 -52.33
C LEU A 112 -1.15 -4.81 -51.22
N PHE A 113 -0.37 -3.78 -51.54
CA PHE A 113 0.49 -3.11 -50.58
C PHE A 113 -0.32 -2.47 -49.44
N GLU A 114 -1.41 -1.77 -49.77
CA GLU A 114 -2.32 -1.17 -48.79
C GLU A 114 -2.93 -2.22 -47.85
N ILE A 115 -3.39 -3.36 -48.38
CA ILE A 115 -3.93 -4.46 -47.56
C ILE A 115 -2.84 -5.03 -46.63
N CYS A 116 -1.62 -5.23 -47.12
CA CYS A 116 -0.54 -5.77 -46.30
C CYS A 116 -0.10 -4.79 -45.20
N ASP A 117 0.04 -3.51 -45.52
CA ASP A 117 0.45 -2.48 -44.55
C ASP A 117 -0.65 -2.24 -43.49
N THR A 118 -1.92 -2.22 -43.89
CA THR A 118 -3.04 -2.08 -42.95
C THR A 118 -3.16 -3.28 -42.00
N LEU A 119 -2.96 -4.51 -42.47
CA LEU A 119 -2.92 -5.69 -41.60
C LEU A 119 -1.74 -5.64 -40.62
N LEU A 120 -0.57 -5.18 -41.07
CA LEU A 120 0.60 -5.00 -40.20
C LEU A 120 0.34 -3.91 -39.16
N GLY A 121 -0.23 -2.78 -39.57
CA GLY A 121 -0.63 -1.67 -38.70
C GLY A 121 -1.61 -2.11 -37.62
N LEU A 122 -2.62 -2.90 -37.97
CA LEU A 122 -3.59 -3.47 -37.02
C LEU A 122 -2.92 -4.33 -35.94
N VAL A 123 -1.97 -5.18 -36.32
CA VAL A 123 -1.24 -6.03 -35.36
C VAL A 123 -0.35 -5.18 -34.45
N LEU A 124 0.40 -4.23 -35.00
CA LEU A 124 1.26 -3.35 -34.22
C LEU A 124 0.45 -2.48 -33.25
N PHE A 125 -0.66 -1.92 -33.71
CA PHE A 125 -1.56 -1.13 -32.88
C PHE A 125 -2.15 -1.95 -31.73
N ALA A 126 -2.56 -3.19 -31.98
CA ALA A 126 -3.07 -4.08 -30.94
C ALA A 126 -2.03 -4.38 -29.84
N VAL A 127 -0.76 -4.60 -30.22
CA VAL A 127 0.33 -4.80 -29.27
C VAL A 127 0.58 -3.53 -28.45
N ILE A 128 0.67 -2.37 -29.10
CA ILE A 128 0.92 -1.08 -28.42
C ILE A 128 -0.19 -0.77 -27.39
N VAL A 129 -1.46 -0.94 -27.79
CA VAL A 129 -2.58 -0.70 -26.87
C VAL A 129 -2.58 -1.72 -25.71
N GLY A 130 -2.22 -2.98 -25.97
CA GLY A 130 -2.06 -4.00 -24.94
C GLY A 130 -0.98 -3.64 -23.92
N ASP A 131 0.19 -3.22 -24.38
CA ASP A 131 1.32 -2.84 -23.53
C ASP A 131 1.02 -1.58 -22.72
N VAL A 132 0.39 -0.56 -23.34
CA VAL A 132 -0.06 0.65 -22.62
C VAL A 132 -1.11 0.29 -21.57
N GLY A 133 -2.02 -0.66 -21.86
CA GLY A 133 -2.98 -1.18 -20.88
C GLY A 133 -2.31 -1.87 -19.69
N ASN A 134 -1.32 -2.72 -19.95
CA ASN A 134 -0.53 -3.40 -18.91
C ASN A 134 0.25 -2.40 -18.06
N MET A 135 0.82 -1.36 -18.67
CA MET A 135 1.50 -0.29 -17.94
C MET A 135 0.54 0.49 -17.04
N VAL A 136 -0.65 0.84 -17.55
CA VAL A 136 -1.66 1.59 -16.78
C VAL A 136 -2.18 0.78 -15.60
N THR A 137 -2.41 -0.53 -15.78
CA THR A 137 -2.82 -1.41 -14.68
C THR A 137 -1.71 -1.56 -13.66
N THR A 138 -0.46 -1.78 -14.08
CA THR A 138 0.71 -1.87 -13.18
C THR A 138 0.93 -0.58 -12.38
N MET A 139 0.81 0.59 -13.04
CA MET A 139 0.93 1.90 -12.38
C MET A 139 -0.12 2.09 -11.28
N ASN A 140 -1.32 1.56 -11.49
CA ASN A 140 -2.42 1.67 -10.53
C ASN A 140 -2.57 0.46 -9.60
N MET A 141 -1.74 -0.58 -9.77
CA MET A 141 -1.87 -1.87 -9.05
C MET A 141 -1.84 -1.68 -7.54
N LYS A 142 -0.79 -1.04 -7.00
CA LYS A 142 -0.66 -0.78 -5.56
C LYS A 142 -1.85 -0.03 -4.97
N ARG A 143 -2.39 0.94 -5.72
CA ARG A 143 -3.57 1.71 -5.30
C ARG A 143 -4.82 0.84 -5.32
N SER A 144 -4.99 0.03 -6.37
CA SER A 144 -6.09 -0.92 -6.50
C SER A 144 -6.10 -1.92 -5.34
N ASP A 145 -4.93 -2.49 -5.01
CA ASP A 145 -4.79 -3.47 -3.92
C ASP A 145 -5.18 -2.86 -2.57
N PHE A 146 -4.71 -1.64 -2.29
CA PHE A 146 -5.11 -0.92 -1.08
C PHE A 146 -6.61 -0.62 -1.04
N GLU A 147 -7.19 -0.17 -2.16
CA GLU A 147 -8.62 0.12 -2.27
C GLU A 147 -9.46 -1.17 -2.07
N GLU A 148 -9.01 -2.31 -2.59
CA GLU A 148 -9.64 -3.62 -2.40
C GLU A 148 -9.66 -4.03 -0.91
N VAL A 149 -8.50 -3.94 -0.24
CA VAL A 149 -8.39 -4.23 1.20
C VAL A 149 -9.26 -3.28 2.03
N LEU A 150 -9.26 -1.99 1.69
CA LEU A 150 -10.06 -0.98 2.37
C LEU A 150 -11.56 -1.23 2.20
N ASP A 151 -12.00 -1.68 1.02
CA ASP A 151 -13.39 -2.05 0.75
C ASP A 151 -13.81 -3.32 1.48
N GLY A 152 -12.89 -4.29 1.65
CA GLY A 152 -13.05 -5.43 2.56
C GLY A 152 -13.29 -4.98 4.00
N CYS A 153 -12.45 -4.06 4.50
CA CYS A 153 -12.59 -3.47 5.84
C CYS A 153 -13.93 -2.73 6.02
N LYS A 154 -14.35 -1.92 5.03
CA LYS A 154 -15.66 -1.24 5.05
C LYS A 154 -16.80 -2.25 5.14
N SER A 155 -16.75 -3.30 4.32
CA SER A 155 -17.75 -4.36 4.29
C SER A 155 -17.83 -5.09 5.64
N TYR A 156 -16.68 -5.39 6.25
CA TYR A 156 -16.59 -6.01 7.58
C TYR A 156 -17.24 -5.15 8.67
N MET A 157 -16.97 -3.84 8.67
CA MET A 157 -17.55 -2.90 9.63
C MET A 157 -19.07 -2.79 9.51
N ILE A 158 -19.60 -2.84 8.28
CA ILE A 158 -21.04 -2.85 8.01
C ILE A 158 -21.65 -4.15 8.53
N TYR A 159 -21.05 -5.30 8.21
CA TYR A 159 -21.51 -6.61 8.65
C TYR A 159 -21.58 -6.74 10.18
N ARG A 160 -20.54 -6.29 10.88
CA ARG A 160 -20.48 -6.29 12.36
C ARG A 160 -21.29 -5.15 13.02
N LYS A 161 -21.92 -4.27 12.23
CA LYS A 161 -22.68 -3.10 12.72
C LYS A 161 -21.86 -2.18 13.63
N VAL A 162 -20.60 -1.94 13.26
CA VAL A 162 -19.71 -1.02 13.99
C VAL A 162 -20.32 0.39 13.98
N HIS A 163 -20.20 1.13 15.09
CA HIS A 163 -20.75 2.48 15.18
C HIS A 163 -20.12 3.43 14.15
N ARG A 164 -20.90 4.31 13.52
CA ARG A 164 -20.44 5.19 12.42
C ARG A 164 -19.24 6.08 12.77
N ILE A 165 -19.10 6.46 14.05
CA ILE A 165 -17.94 7.24 14.52
C ILE A 165 -16.64 6.43 14.37
N LEU A 166 -16.66 5.15 14.74
CA LEU A 166 -15.51 4.26 14.60
C LEU A 166 -15.23 3.98 13.13
N GLN A 167 -16.27 3.74 12.32
CA GLN A 167 -16.10 3.55 10.88
C GLN A 167 -15.36 4.72 10.22
N ARG A 168 -15.77 5.96 10.52
CA ARG A 168 -15.12 7.16 10.01
C ARG A 168 -13.66 7.26 10.47
N LYS A 169 -13.39 7.04 11.77
CA LYS A 169 -12.03 7.07 12.31
C LYS A 169 -11.13 6.03 11.66
N THR A 170 -11.64 4.83 11.44
CA THR A 170 -10.89 3.76 10.76
C THR A 170 -10.56 4.12 9.31
N ILE A 171 -11.52 4.66 8.56
CA ILE A 171 -11.29 5.10 7.17
C ILE A 171 -10.29 6.25 7.13
N GLU A 172 -10.40 7.21 8.05
CA GLU A 172 -9.47 8.33 8.18
C GLU A 172 -8.04 7.87 8.49
N TYR A 173 -7.89 6.91 9.42
CA TYR A 173 -6.62 6.28 9.73
C TYR A 173 -6.00 5.61 8.50
N PHE A 174 -6.73 4.74 7.80
CA PHE A 174 -6.22 4.10 6.58
C PHE A 174 -5.85 5.11 5.49
N SER A 175 -6.66 6.16 5.31
CA SER A 175 -6.38 7.24 4.35
C SER A 175 -5.10 8.00 4.71
N TYR A 176 -4.88 8.27 6.00
CA TYR A 176 -3.67 8.90 6.50
C TYR A 176 -2.44 8.01 6.28
N THR A 177 -2.52 6.73 6.64
CA THR A 177 -1.43 5.75 6.49
C THR A 177 -1.02 5.59 5.02
N TRP A 178 -1.98 5.57 4.09
CA TRP A 178 -1.68 5.52 2.65
C TRP A 178 -0.99 6.79 2.14
N ALA A 179 -1.47 7.98 2.56
CA ALA A 179 -0.91 9.25 2.13
C ALA A 179 0.54 9.48 2.63
N HIS A 180 0.92 8.87 3.75
CA HIS A 180 2.25 9.00 4.35
C HIS A 180 3.17 7.79 4.05
N GLY A 181 2.79 6.91 3.12
CA GLY A 181 3.64 5.81 2.65
C GLY A 181 3.68 4.57 3.55
N GLY A 182 3.01 4.58 4.71
CA GLY A 182 2.97 3.44 5.64
C GLY A 182 2.22 2.21 5.09
N GLY A 183 1.34 2.39 4.10
CA GLY A 183 0.65 1.28 3.42
C GLY A 183 1.42 0.68 2.23
N GLN A 184 2.66 1.13 1.98
CA GLN A 184 3.49 0.68 0.85
C GLN A 184 4.69 -0.18 1.29
N VAL A 185 4.89 -0.33 2.60
CA VAL A 185 5.94 -1.16 3.17
C VAL A 185 5.31 -2.53 3.39
N ASP A 186 5.56 -3.45 2.48
CA ASP A 186 5.41 -4.87 2.78
C ASP A 186 6.38 -5.12 3.93
N GLU A 187 5.86 -5.35 5.14
CA GLU A 187 6.63 -5.95 6.22
C GLU A 187 7.07 -7.31 5.66
N GLU A 188 8.27 -7.33 5.12
CA GLU A 188 8.91 -8.49 4.54
C GLU A 188 8.79 -9.61 5.58
N HIS A 189 8.14 -10.70 5.21
CA HIS A 189 8.09 -11.92 6.01
C HIS A 189 9.55 -12.36 6.24
N GLU A 190 10.18 -11.88 7.31
CA GLU A 190 11.37 -12.52 7.85
C GLU A 190 10.91 -13.90 8.32
N GLU A 191 11.35 -14.92 7.58
CA GLU A 191 11.18 -16.31 7.99
C GLU A 191 11.72 -16.47 9.42
N PRO A 192 11.01 -17.16 10.33
CA PRO A 192 11.48 -17.34 11.68
C PRO A 192 12.78 -18.16 11.63
N TYR A 193 13.90 -17.55 12.00
CA TYR A 193 15.13 -18.28 12.28
C TYR A 193 14.86 -19.21 13.48
N GLU A 194 14.83 -20.51 13.23
CA GLU A 194 14.75 -21.55 14.24
C GLU A 194 16.12 -21.62 14.95
N LEU A 195 16.29 -20.86 16.04
CA LEU A 195 17.48 -20.96 16.88
C LEU A 195 17.32 -22.14 17.85
N GLU A 196 18.24 -23.10 17.75
CA GLU A 196 18.36 -24.24 18.65
C GLU A 196 18.73 -23.76 20.06
N TYR A 197 17.86 -24.01 21.04
CA TYR A 197 18.02 -23.56 22.42
C TYR A 197 18.96 -24.48 23.20
N ASP A 198 20.04 -23.94 23.76
CA ASP A 198 20.83 -24.63 24.78
C ASP A 198 20.22 -24.42 26.19
N GLY A 199 19.80 -25.51 26.81
CA GLY A 199 18.92 -25.56 28.00
C GLY A 199 19.56 -25.15 29.33
N GLN A 200 20.76 -24.55 29.31
CA GLN A 200 21.46 -24.10 30.52
C GLN A 200 21.19 -22.63 30.88
N ILE A 201 20.73 -21.79 29.94
CA ILE A 201 20.51 -20.35 30.17
C ILE A 201 19.07 -20.06 30.62
N THR A 202 18.13 -20.98 30.41
CA THR A 202 16.70 -20.79 30.72
C THR A 202 16.39 -20.73 32.21
N SER A 203 17.15 -21.44 33.05
CA SER A 203 16.98 -21.41 34.51
C SER A 203 17.38 -20.07 35.12
N SER A 204 18.47 -19.45 34.65
CA SER A 204 18.93 -18.13 35.11
C SER A 204 18.07 -16.98 34.60
N LEU A 205 17.30 -17.19 33.51
CA LEU A 205 16.37 -16.21 32.97
C LEU A 205 15.05 -16.17 33.73
N GLN A 206 14.62 -17.31 34.28
CA GLN A 206 13.40 -17.42 35.07
C GLN A 206 13.50 -16.71 36.43
N GLU A 207 14.69 -16.76 37.07
CA GLU A 207 14.97 -16.03 38.32
C GLU A 207 14.93 -14.49 38.15
N ILE A 208 15.34 -13.95 36.99
CA ILE A 208 15.39 -12.50 36.76
C ILE A 208 14.02 -11.93 36.35
N GLU A 209 13.16 -12.74 35.73
CA GLU A 209 11.79 -12.36 35.39
C GLU A 209 10.94 -12.04 36.63
N GLU A 210 11.27 -12.65 37.77
CA GLU A 210 10.67 -12.40 39.08
C GLU A 210 11.10 -11.05 39.69
N PHE A 211 12.27 -10.52 39.30
CA PHE A 211 12.81 -9.25 39.79
C PHE A 211 12.34 -8.00 39.04
N LEU A 212 11.73 -8.15 37.86
CA LEU A 212 11.12 -7.01 37.18
C LEU A 212 9.71 -6.79 37.74
N PRO A 213 9.45 -5.67 38.47
CA PRO A 213 8.14 -5.42 39.04
C PRO A 213 7.09 -5.43 37.92
N GLN A 214 6.15 -6.36 38.00
CA GLN A 214 5.17 -6.60 36.94
C GLN A 214 4.23 -5.41 36.66
N ARG A 215 4.27 -4.31 37.42
CA ARG A 215 3.34 -3.19 37.25
C ARG A 215 3.93 -1.83 37.58
N LEU A 216 4.49 -1.19 36.55
CA LEU A 216 4.54 0.26 36.45
C LEU A 216 3.91 0.70 35.14
N TYR A 217 2.58 0.77 35.14
CA TYR A 217 1.84 1.26 33.98
C TYR A 217 1.66 2.77 34.13
N ALA A 218 2.44 3.54 33.38
CA ALA A 218 2.10 4.93 33.10
C ALA A 218 1.05 4.97 31.97
N ASN A 219 0.02 5.80 32.12
CA ASN A 219 -0.94 6.04 31.04
C ASN A 219 -0.29 6.93 29.98
N VAL A 220 0.09 6.35 28.85
CA VAL A 220 0.61 7.08 27.69
C VAL A 220 -0.54 7.28 26.69
N ARG A 221 -0.71 8.51 26.20
CA ARG A 221 -1.66 8.84 25.13
C ARG A 221 -0.94 9.58 24.02
N SER A 222 -1.21 9.23 22.77
CA SER A 222 -0.73 10.03 21.64
C SER A 222 -1.48 11.37 21.59
N VAL A 223 -0.78 12.44 21.22
CA VAL A 223 -1.41 13.75 20.98
C VAL A 223 -1.96 13.83 19.56
N GLY A 224 -1.36 13.09 18.62
CA GLY A 224 -1.77 12.99 17.22
C GLY A 224 -1.38 11.63 16.63
N TYR A 225 -1.15 11.60 15.32
CA TYR A 225 -0.53 10.44 14.65
C TYR A 225 0.91 10.29 15.15
N SER A 226 1.33 9.06 15.45
CA SER A 226 2.65 8.77 16.02
C SER A 226 3.11 7.42 15.53
N ASP A 227 4.34 7.37 15.04
CA ASP A 227 4.98 6.12 14.62
C ASP A 227 5.77 5.58 15.80
N LEU A 228 5.46 4.34 16.20
CA LEU A 228 6.04 3.69 17.36
C LEU A 228 6.73 2.41 16.91
N TYR A 229 7.98 2.22 17.34
CA TYR A 229 8.65 0.94 17.24
C TYR A 229 8.38 0.15 18.52
N VAL A 230 7.77 -1.03 18.35
CA VAL A 230 7.48 -1.92 19.46
C VAL A 230 8.55 -3.01 19.46
N LEU A 231 9.21 -3.20 20.60
CA LEU A 231 10.16 -4.29 20.81
C LEU A 231 9.53 -5.32 21.73
N SER A 232 9.41 -6.57 21.28
CA SER A 232 8.95 -7.65 22.14
C SER A 232 9.95 -7.92 23.25
N LYS A 233 9.45 -8.35 24.42
CA LYS A 233 10.30 -8.77 25.53
C LYS A 233 11.22 -9.92 25.12
N ASP A 234 10.68 -10.89 24.37
CA ASP A 234 11.41 -12.07 23.96
C ASP A 234 12.53 -11.72 22.96
N ASP A 235 12.24 -10.84 22.00
CA ASP A 235 13.22 -10.35 21.02
C ASP A 235 14.34 -9.57 21.72
N LEU A 236 13.98 -8.73 22.70
CA LEU A 236 14.96 -8.01 23.50
C LEU A 236 15.89 -8.98 24.25
N TRP A 237 15.35 -10.00 24.93
CA TRP A 237 16.18 -10.95 25.67
C TRP A 237 17.02 -11.84 24.76
N THR A 238 16.51 -12.15 23.57
CA THR A 238 17.26 -12.87 22.54
C THR A 238 18.46 -12.04 22.10
N ALA A 239 18.26 -10.76 21.77
CA ALA A 239 19.35 -9.85 21.40
C ALA A 239 20.34 -9.61 22.55
N LEU A 240 19.85 -9.49 23.80
CA LEU A 240 20.70 -9.28 24.97
C LEU A 240 21.53 -10.51 25.36
N ARG A 241 21.20 -11.70 24.85
CA ARG A 241 22.02 -12.91 25.02
C ARG A 241 23.35 -12.80 24.26
N GLU A 242 23.32 -12.20 23.07
CA GLU A 242 24.51 -11.99 22.23
C GLU A 242 25.41 -10.86 22.76
N TYR A 243 24.83 -9.91 23.49
CA TYR A 243 25.53 -8.72 24.00
C TYR A 243 25.41 -8.60 25.55
N PRO A 244 26.21 -9.37 26.32
CA PRO A 244 26.11 -9.40 27.78
C PRO A 244 26.45 -8.04 28.43
N GLU A 245 27.40 -7.28 27.87
CA GLU A 245 27.73 -5.93 28.34
C GLU A 245 26.53 -4.96 28.26
N ALA A 246 25.75 -5.07 27.16
CA ALA A 246 24.54 -4.27 26.98
C ALA A 246 23.44 -4.69 27.98
N LYS A 247 23.35 -5.99 28.28
CA LYS A 247 22.43 -6.52 29.31
C LYS A 247 22.74 -5.90 30.68
N TYR A 248 23.99 -5.93 31.12
CA TYR A 248 24.38 -5.34 32.41
C TYR A 248 24.07 -3.84 32.47
N SER A 249 24.41 -3.07 31.42
CA SER A 249 24.12 -1.64 31.37
C SER A 249 22.62 -1.32 31.38
N LEU A 250 21.79 -2.13 30.69
CA LEU A 250 20.34 -1.98 30.70
C LEU A 250 19.75 -2.27 32.09
N MET A 251 20.24 -3.31 32.77
CA MET A 251 19.81 -3.66 34.12
C MET A 251 20.18 -2.58 35.13
N GLU A 252 21.39 -2.03 35.06
CA GLU A 252 21.83 -0.93 35.92
C GLU A 252 20.96 0.32 35.72
N LYS A 253 20.65 0.68 34.46
CA LYS A 253 19.71 1.77 34.15
C LYS A 253 18.30 1.49 34.67
N GLY A 254 17.80 0.26 34.55
CA GLY A 254 16.52 -0.15 35.10
C GLY A 254 16.46 0.02 36.62
N LYS A 255 17.50 -0.44 37.33
CA LYS A 255 17.64 -0.26 38.79
C LYS A 255 17.65 1.22 39.18
N ASN A 256 18.38 2.06 38.46
CA ASN A 256 18.44 3.50 38.72
C ASN A 256 17.09 4.23 38.52
N ILE A 257 16.31 3.83 37.51
CA ILE A 257 14.96 4.40 37.27
C ILE A 257 14.01 3.98 38.39
N LEU A 258 14.02 2.70 38.78
CA LEU A 258 13.20 2.17 39.87
C LEU A 258 13.56 2.79 41.23
N ALA A 259 14.85 3.03 41.48
CA ALA A 259 15.33 3.74 42.67
C ALA A 259 14.83 5.18 42.72
N LYS A 260 14.87 5.89 41.58
CA LYS A 260 14.45 7.29 41.47
C LYS A 260 12.94 7.48 41.66
N ASP A 261 12.15 6.52 41.21
CA ASP A 261 10.70 6.54 41.37
C ASP A 261 10.24 6.00 42.75
N ASN A 262 11.18 5.79 43.69
CA ASN A 262 10.94 5.44 45.09
C ASN A 262 10.19 4.11 45.29
N MET A 263 10.37 3.17 44.35
CA MET A 263 9.71 1.85 44.33
C MET A 263 10.64 0.69 44.63
N LEU A 264 11.86 0.99 45.05
CA LEU A 264 12.64 0.02 45.78
C LEU A 264 12.16 0.10 47.23
N GLU A 265 11.36 -0.88 47.67
CA GLU A 265 11.50 -1.31 49.05
C GLU A 265 12.99 -1.67 49.18
N GLU A 266 13.71 -0.99 50.08
CA GLU A 266 14.97 -1.50 50.60
C GLU A 266 14.62 -2.85 51.24
N VAL A 267 14.67 -3.91 50.43
CA VAL A 267 14.72 -5.26 50.95
C VAL A 267 16.08 -5.31 51.61
N ALA A 268 16.05 -5.20 52.94
CA ALA A 268 17.20 -5.17 53.80
C ALA A 268 18.20 -6.26 53.41
N ASP A 269 19.44 -5.84 53.20
CA ASP A 269 20.65 -6.64 53.20
C ASP A 269 20.50 -8.01 52.52
N GLU A 270 20.57 -8.03 51.19
CA GLU A 270 21.26 -9.13 50.53
C GLU A 270 22.69 -9.13 51.10
N GLN A 271 22.93 -10.05 52.03
CA GLN A 271 24.27 -10.42 52.41
C GLN A 271 24.99 -10.81 51.12
N ASP A 272 25.87 -9.94 50.64
CA ASP A 272 26.91 -10.30 49.71
C ASP A 272 27.53 -11.60 50.23
N ILE A 273 27.28 -12.71 49.54
CA ILE A 273 28.02 -13.95 49.78
C ILE A 273 29.44 -13.62 49.31
N GLU A 274 30.27 -13.12 50.21
CA GLU A 274 31.73 -13.08 50.04
C GLU A 274 32.18 -14.51 49.68
N GLN A 275 32.58 -14.70 48.43
CA GLN A 275 32.98 -16.00 47.87
C GLN A 275 34.30 -16.57 48.44
N ASP A 276 34.79 -16.07 49.58
CA ASP A 276 36.08 -16.44 50.16
C ASP A 276 35.99 -17.19 51.52
N ALA A 277 34.81 -17.67 51.93
CA ALA A 277 34.68 -18.53 53.12
C ALA A 277 35.12 -19.99 52.85
N PRO A 278 35.78 -20.68 53.80
CA PRO A 278 36.28 -22.03 53.61
C PRO A 278 35.14 -23.03 53.30
N ILE A 279 35.41 -23.99 52.41
CA ILE A 279 34.46 -24.97 51.81
C ILE A 279 33.55 -25.66 52.86
N GLU A 280 34.05 -25.82 54.08
CA GLU A 280 33.33 -26.49 55.18
C GLU A 280 32.16 -25.65 55.73
N GLU A 281 32.30 -24.33 55.76
CA GLU A 281 31.25 -23.39 56.18
C GLU A 281 30.18 -23.24 55.09
N GLN A 282 30.57 -23.33 53.82
CA GLN A 282 29.64 -23.40 52.68
C GLN A 282 28.82 -24.70 52.66
N LEU A 283 29.41 -25.82 53.07
CA LEU A 283 28.70 -27.09 53.15
C LEU A 283 27.67 -27.09 54.29
N GLU A 284 28.01 -26.48 55.43
CA GLU A 284 27.08 -26.33 56.55
C GLU A 284 25.93 -25.35 56.26
N SER A 285 26.19 -24.27 55.52
CA SER A 285 25.13 -23.33 55.12
C SER A 285 24.20 -23.95 54.07
N ALA A 286 24.75 -24.63 53.05
CA ALA A 286 23.98 -25.37 52.07
C ALA A 286 23.13 -26.48 52.72
N ALA A 287 23.69 -27.23 53.67
CA ALA A 287 22.95 -28.27 54.40
C ALA A 287 21.85 -27.71 55.33
N ARG A 288 21.95 -26.44 55.73
CA ARG A 288 20.90 -25.76 56.51
C ARG A 288 19.76 -25.30 55.61
N ILE A 289 20.09 -24.74 54.45
CA ILE A 289 19.13 -24.31 53.43
C ILE A 289 18.34 -25.51 52.90
N ILE A 290 19.01 -26.63 52.62
CA ILE A 290 18.33 -27.86 52.15
C ILE A 290 17.31 -28.36 53.18
N ARG A 291 17.67 -28.36 54.48
CA ARG A 291 16.75 -28.78 55.55
C ARG A 291 15.54 -27.85 55.69
N GLU A 292 15.73 -26.56 55.49
CA GLU A 292 14.64 -25.59 55.50
C GLU A 292 13.69 -25.82 54.32
N ILE A 293 14.23 -26.07 53.12
CA ILE A 293 13.43 -26.38 51.93
C ILE A 293 12.67 -27.70 52.10
N GLU A 294 13.30 -28.74 52.66
CA GLU A 294 12.65 -30.01 52.98
C GLU A 294 11.46 -29.80 53.94
N ALA A 295 11.63 -28.97 54.98
CA ALA A 295 10.56 -28.66 55.92
C ALA A 295 9.40 -27.87 55.26
N GLN A 296 9.70 -26.94 54.36
CA GLN A 296 8.68 -26.21 53.61
C GLN A 296 7.95 -27.11 52.61
N LEU A 297 8.65 -28.06 52.00
CA LEU A 297 8.06 -29.03 51.08
C LEU A 297 7.08 -29.96 51.81
N ASP A 298 7.45 -30.44 53.00
CA ASP A 298 6.58 -31.28 53.84
C ASP A 298 5.31 -30.53 54.29
N GLU A 299 5.46 -29.27 54.71
CA GLU A 299 4.33 -28.41 55.09
C GLU A 299 3.42 -28.11 53.88
N ALA A 300 3.99 -27.88 52.70
CA ALA A 300 3.26 -27.67 51.46
C ALA A 300 2.51 -28.94 51.01
N GLU A 301 3.12 -30.12 51.09
CA GLU A 301 2.48 -31.40 50.76
C GLU A 301 1.28 -31.65 51.68
N LYS A 302 1.44 -31.39 52.98
CA LYS A 302 0.37 -31.50 53.97
C LYS A 302 -0.78 -30.55 53.66
N ASN A 303 -0.49 -29.28 53.39
CA ASN A 303 -1.49 -28.29 53.02
C ASN A 303 -2.22 -28.65 51.71
N PHE A 304 -1.51 -29.18 50.73
CA PHE A 304 -2.08 -29.63 49.46
C PHE A 304 -3.02 -30.83 49.67
N LYS A 305 -2.63 -31.79 50.51
CA LYS A 305 -3.43 -32.97 50.84
C LYS A 305 -4.71 -32.61 51.59
N ASP A 306 -4.63 -31.66 52.51
CA ASP A 306 -5.78 -31.13 53.25
C ASP A 306 -6.73 -30.35 52.33
N SER A 307 -6.19 -29.47 51.45
CA SER A 307 -6.97 -28.71 50.47
C SER A 307 -7.66 -29.62 49.45
N THR A 308 -6.96 -30.65 48.97
CA THR A 308 -7.51 -31.65 48.05
C THR A 308 -8.63 -32.45 48.72
N SER A 309 -8.47 -32.84 49.98
CA SER A 309 -9.48 -33.59 50.73
C SER A 309 -10.75 -32.75 50.97
N ARG A 310 -10.60 -31.46 51.31
CA ARG A 310 -11.72 -30.51 51.45
C ARG A 310 -12.46 -30.32 50.13
N THR A 311 -11.73 -30.15 49.03
CA THR A 311 -12.33 -29.96 47.70
C THR A 311 -13.11 -31.20 47.27
N LYS A 312 -12.56 -32.41 47.48
CA LYS A 312 -13.27 -33.67 47.22
C LYS A 312 -14.55 -33.80 48.05
N HIS A 313 -14.50 -33.43 49.33
CA HIS A 313 -15.68 -33.45 50.19
C HIS A 313 -16.77 -32.48 49.72
N ASN A 314 -16.37 -31.27 49.34
CA ASN A 314 -17.29 -30.25 48.82
C ASN A 314 -17.90 -30.67 47.46
N LEU A 315 -17.09 -31.26 46.58
CA LEU A 315 -17.55 -31.80 45.30
C LEU A 315 -18.59 -32.91 45.50
N PHE A 316 -18.32 -33.85 46.40
CA PHE A 316 -19.24 -34.95 46.70
C PHE A 316 -20.57 -34.43 47.26
N LYS A 317 -20.55 -33.40 48.11
CA LYS A 317 -21.76 -32.76 48.63
C LYS A 317 -22.57 -32.09 47.53
N LEU A 318 -21.90 -31.37 46.62
CA LEU A 318 -22.52 -30.74 45.44
C LEU A 318 -23.12 -31.78 44.49
N GLU A 319 -22.44 -32.90 44.24
CA GLU A 319 -22.96 -34.01 43.44
C GLU A 319 -24.23 -34.60 44.07
N GLN A 320 -24.24 -34.78 45.39
CA GLN A 320 -25.40 -35.29 46.11
C GLN A 320 -26.60 -34.33 46.08
N GLU A 321 -26.35 -33.03 46.19
CA GLU A 321 -27.38 -31.97 46.06
C GLU A 321 -27.92 -31.92 44.63
N MET A 322 -27.05 -31.97 43.61
CA MET A 322 -27.44 -32.01 42.20
C MET A 322 -28.28 -33.26 41.88
N ASP A 323 -27.90 -34.43 42.38
CA ASP A 323 -28.67 -35.67 42.21
C ASP A 323 -30.05 -35.61 42.90
N ALA A 324 -30.16 -34.90 44.03
CA ALA A 324 -31.44 -34.67 44.70
C ALA A 324 -32.36 -33.77 43.85
N GLU A 325 -31.83 -32.67 43.32
CA GLU A 325 -32.54 -31.77 42.40
C GLU A 325 -32.96 -32.49 41.11
N LEU A 326 -32.06 -33.30 40.52
CA LEU A 326 -32.35 -34.05 39.30
C LEU A 326 -33.48 -35.07 39.52
N ARG A 327 -33.51 -35.72 40.70
CA ARG A 327 -34.60 -36.62 41.09
C ARG A 327 -35.92 -35.89 41.28
N TRP A 328 -35.90 -34.68 41.85
CA TRP A 328 -37.10 -33.86 42.02
C TRP A 328 -37.69 -33.44 40.66
N ILE A 329 -36.86 -32.94 39.74
CA ILE A 329 -37.29 -32.58 38.37
C ILE A 329 -37.88 -33.79 37.62
N LYS A 330 -37.28 -34.97 37.78
CA LYS A 330 -37.78 -36.21 37.18
C LYS A 330 -39.11 -36.69 37.78
N ALA A 331 -39.37 -36.40 39.05
CA ALA A 331 -40.66 -36.68 39.69
C ALA A 331 -41.75 -35.70 39.24
N GLU A 332 -41.41 -34.42 39.07
CA GLU A 332 -42.34 -33.37 38.62
C GLU A 332 -42.83 -33.62 37.18
N THR A 333 -41.92 -34.04 36.29
CA THR A 333 -42.24 -34.43 34.91
C THR A 333 -43.16 -35.66 34.82
N HIS A 334 -43.06 -36.58 35.78
CA HIS A 334 -43.98 -37.72 35.90
C HIS A 334 -45.37 -37.34 36.42
N MET A 335 -45.48 -36.28 37.24
CA MET A 335 -46.77 -35.75 37.71
C MET A 335 -47.51 -34.94 36.64
N ALA A 336 -46.78 -34.25 35.76
CA ALA A 336 -47.35 -33.52 34.63
C ALA A 336 -47.91 -34.42 33.50
N GLY A 337 -47.61 -35.73 33.54
CA GLY A 337 -48.00 -36.72 32.52
C GLY A 337 -49.33 -37.43 32.74
N ARG A 338 -50.18 -37.05 33.71
CA ARG A 338 -51.54 -37.62 33.82
C ARG A 338 -52.50 -36.94 32.84
N PRO A 339 -53.07 -37.65 31.84
CA PRO A 339 -54.02 -37.04 30.93
C PRO A 339 -55.33 -36.72 31.65
N ARG A 340 -55.84 -35.49 31.43
CA ARG A 340 -57.23 -35.13 31.74
C ARG A 340 -58.16 -36.02 30.93
N ALA A 341 -58.81 -36.99 31.57
CA ALA A 341 -59.90 -37.74 30.96
C ALA A 341 -61.07 -36.79 30.66
N ALA A 342 -61.41 -36.65 29.39
CA ALA A 342 -62.60 -35.96 28.93
C ALA A 342 -63.83 -36.86 29.19
N SER A 343 -64.82 -36.35 29.93
CA SER A 343 -66.14 -36.96 30.06
C SER A 343 -67.12 -36.15 29.22
N HIS A 344 -67.59 -36.76 28.13
CA HIS A 344 -68.72 -36.29 27.32
C HIS A 344 -70.02 -36.21 28.14
N ARG A 345 -70.74 -35.09 28.04
CA ARG A 345 -72.16 -35.10 27.66
C ARG A 345 -72.62 -33.74 27.14
#